data_AF-A0A3R7NCP5-F1
#
_entry.id   AF-A0A3R7NCP5-F1
#
_cell.length_a   1.000
_cell.length_b   1.000
_cell.length_c   1.000
_cell.angle_alpha   90.00
_cell.angle_beta   90.00
_cell.angle_gamma   90.00
#
_symmetry.space_group_name_H-M   'P 1'
#
loop_
_entity.id
_entity.type
_entity.pdbx_description
1 polymer ?
#
loop_
_entity_poly.entity_id
_entity_poly.type
_entity_poly.pdbx_seq_one_letter_code
_entity_poly.pdbx_strand_id
1 'polypeptide(L)'
;MYMRSDFAALRVRKDVNELSKAKFTCSQAKTRVDFPDGAENMLKINFAISIADVSGPFANGDFTFFVEIPKTYPFHAPIVRCLTRN
;
A
#
# COMPACT_ATOMS: atom_id res chain seq x y z
N MET A 1 -20.63 16.53 -13.30
CA MET A 1 -19.27 17.10 -13.21
C MET A 1 -18.48 16.21 -12.27
N TYR A 2 -17.62 15.32 -12.77
CA TYR A 2 -16.79 14.46 -11.92
C TYR A 2 -15.70 15.32 -11.28
N MET A 3 -15.59 15.30 -9.96
CA MET A 3 -14.53 16.04 -9.27
C MET A 3 -13.20 15.33 -9.50
N ARG A 4 -12.08 16.06 -9.56
CA ARG A 4 -10.74 15.48 -9.75
C ARG A 4 -10.41 14.39 -8.71
N SER A 5 -11.00 14.48 -7.51
CA SER A 5 -10.93 13.44 -6.46
C SER A 5 -11.40 12.07 -6.94
N ASP A 6 -12.38 12.02 -7.83
CA ASP A 6 -13.05 10.79 -8.23
C ASP A 6 -12.14 9.99 -9.19
N PHE A 7 -11.34 10.69 -10.02
CA PHE A 7 -10.40 10.05 -10.93
C PHE A 7 -9.20 9.41 -10.22
N ALA A 8 -8.66 10.08 -9.19
CA ALA A 8 -7.60 9.50 -8.37
C ALA A 8 -8.10 8.22 -7.68
N ALA A 9 -9.28 8.25 -7.05
CA ALA A 9 -9.86 7.07 -6.41
C ALA A 9 -10.10 5.91 -7.39
N LEU A 10 -10.63 6.19 -8.59
CA LEU A 10 -10.81 5.18 -9.64
C LEU A 10 -9.48 4.55 -10.07
N ARG A 11 -8.44 5.38 -10.22
CA ARG A 11 -7.11 4.89 -10.59
C ARG A 11 -6.52 4.01 -9.50
N VAL A 12 -6.58 4.45 -8.24
CA VAL A 12 -6.11 3.66 -7.09
C VAL A 12 -6.85 2.33 -6.99
N ARG A 13 -8.17 2.34 -7.21
CA ARG A 13 -8.98 1.11 -7.23
C ARG A 13 -8.50 0.14 -8.31
N LYS A 14 -8.11 0.64 -9.49
CA LYS A 14 -7.48 -0.18 -10.53
C LYS A 14 -6.16 -0.79 -10.05
N ASP A 15 -5.25 0.02 -9.51
CA ASP A 15 -3.93 -0.44 -9.07
C ASP A 15 -4.05 -1.50 -7.94
N VAL A 16 -4.94 -1.29 -6.98
CA VAL A 16 -5.23 -2.24 -5.89
C VAL A 16 -5.82 -3.55 -6.43
N ASN A 17 -6.74 -3.47 -7.41
CA ASN A 17 -7.32 -4.65 -8.04
C ASN A 17 -6.31 -5.44 -8.88
N GLU A 18 -5.29 -4.79 -9.43
CA GLU A 18 -4.18 -5.46 -10.10
C GLU A 18 -3.24 -6.11 -9.08
N LEU A 19 -2.95 -5.41 -7.97
CA LEU A 19 -2.10 -5.93 -6.90
C LEU A 19 -2.70 -7.15 -6.20
N SER A 20 -4.02 -7.18 -5.98
CA SER A 20 -4.69 -8.33 -5.34
C SER A 20 -4.62 -9.61 -6.18
N LYS A 21 -4.52 -9.50 -7.51
CA LYS A 21 -4.36 -10.64 -8.42
C LYS A 21 -2.98 -11.28 -8.32
N ALA A 22 -1.96 -10.49 -8.00
CA ALA A 22 -0.57 -10.96 -7.91
C ALA A 22 -0.31 -11.85 -6.68
N LYS A 23 -1.26 -11.91 -5.73
CA LYS A 23 -1.12 -12.49 -4.39
C LYS A 23 -0.04 -11.73 -3.61
N PHE A 24 -0.38 -11.20 -2.43
CA PHE A 24 0.49 -10.32 -1.65
C PHE A 24 1.67 -11.05 -0.97
N THR A 25 2.31 -11.98 -1.67
CA THR A 25 3.32 -12.89 -1.12
C THR A 25 4.37 -13.16 -2.18
N CYS A 26 5.64 -12.99 -1.82
CA CYS A 26 6.78 -13.56 -2.54
C CYS A 26 7.48 -14.59 -1.64
N SER A 27 8.53 -15.26 -2.16
CA SER A 27 9.26 -16.25 -1.35
C SER A 27 9.97 -15.64 -0.14
N GLN A 28 10.30 -14.35 -0.20
CA GLN A 28 11.06 -13.64 0.83
C GLN A 28 10.19 -12.84 1.80
N ALA A 29 8.94 -12.55 1.47
CA ALA A 29 8.09 -11.69 2.29
C ALA A 29 6.59 -11.96 2.10
N LYS A 30 5.85 -11.77 3.18
CA LYS A 30 4.39 -11.74 3.18
C LYS A 30 3.95 -10.30 3.38
N THR A 31 3.07 -9.83 2.50
CA THR A 31 2.51 -8.49 2.56
C THR A 31 1.03 -8.59 2.91
N ARG A 32 0.57 -7.70 3.78
CA ARG A 32 -0.83 -7.46 4.06
C ARG A 32 -1.14 -6.00 3.73
N VAL A 33 -2.31 -5.78 3.14
CA VAL A 33 -2.78 -4.45 2.74
C VAL A 33 -4.10 -4.19 3.43
N ASP A 34 -4.18 -3.08 4.18
CA ASP A 34 -5.40 -2.65 4.87
C ASP A 34 -5.79 -1.24 4.40
N PHE A 35 -7.11 -1.02 4.24
CA PHE A 35 -7.68 0.27 3.84
C PHE A 35 -8.37 0.90 5.06
N PRO A 36 -7.70 1.79 5.81
CA PRO A 36 -8.24 2.34 7.06
C PRO A 36 -9.56 3.09 6.90
N ASP A 37 -9.77 3.74 5.76
CA ASP A 37 -11.01 4.47 5.44
C ASP A 37 -12.03 3.61 4.67
N GLY A 38 -11.80 2.29 4.59
CA GLY A 38 -12.62 1.32 3.86
C GLY A 38 -12.32 1.27 2.35
N ALA A 39 -12.86 0.25 1.68
CA ALA A 39 -12.61 0.02 0.25
C ALA A 39 -13.19 1.10 -0.68
N GLU A 40 -14.12 1.91 -0.19
CA GLU A 40 -14.68 3.03 -0.97
C GLU A 40 -13.77 4.26 -0.97
N ASN A 41 -12.86 4.39 -0.01
CA ASN A 41 -11.88 5.48 0.08
C ASN A 41 -10.46 4.92 0.25
N MET A 42 -9.83 4.58 -0.88
CA MET A 42 -8.50 3.97 -0.92
C MET A 42 -7.35 4.98 -0.92
N LEU A 43 -7.59 6.27 -0.63
CA LEU A 43 -6.54 7.28 -0.65
C LEU A 43 -5.55 7.15 0.52
N LYS A 44 -5.86 6.31 1.50
CA LYS A 44 -4.96 5.91 2.57
C LYS A 44 -4.84 4.41 2.60
N ILE A 45 -3.62 3.91 2.75
CA ILE A 45 -3.32 2.48 2.73
C ILE A 45 -2.28 2.17 3.81
N ASN A 46 -2.49 1.09 4.55
CA ASN A 46 -1.47 0.49 5.40
C ASN A 46 -0.91 -0.76 4.71
N PHE A 47 0.42 -0.84 4.58
CA PHE A 47 1.13 -2.04 4.16
C PHE A 47 1.88 -2.61 5.35
N ALA A 48 1.58 -3.84 5.73
CA ALA A 48 2.39 -4.61 6.66
C ALA A 48 3.21 -5.64 5.87
N ILE A 49 4.53 -5.62 6.04
CA ILE A 49 5.47 -6.52 5.38
C ILE A 49 6.19 -7.32 6.46
N SER A 50 5.99 -8.63 6.43
CA SER A 50 6.72 -9.59 7.26
C SER A 50 7.78 -10.28 6.41
N ILE A 51 9.05 -10.10 6.74
CA ILE A 51 10.16 -10.76 6.07
C ILE A 51 10.20 -12.23 6.48
N ALA A 52 10.00 -13.12 5.52
CA ALA A 52 10.02 -14.57 5.71
C ALA A 52 11.44 -15.15 5.58
N ASP A 53 12.36 -14.40 4.98
CA ASP A 53 13.77 -14.79 4.90
C ASP A 53 14.41 -14.75 6.29
N VAL A 54 15.08 -15.85 6.65
CA VAL A 54 15.82 -16.01 7.91
C VAL A 54 17.26 -15.49 7.80
N SER A 55 17.66 -15.07 6.61
CA SER A 55 18.98 -14.50 6.31
C SER A 55 18.87 -13.03 5.88
N GLY A 56 19.93 -12.27 6.13
CA GLY A 56 20.04 -10.87 5.74
C GLY A 56 19.72 -9.85 6.86
N PRO A 57 19.95 -8.56 6.59
CA PRO A 57 19.94 -7.51 7.61
C PRO A 57 18.54 -7.19 8.18
N PHE A 58 17.48 -7.67 7.53
CA PHE A 58 16.08 -7.47 7.94
C PHE A 58 15.37 -8.79 8.27
N ALA A 59 16.13 -9.86 8.51
CA ALA A 59 15.58 -11.18 8.80
C ALA A 59 14.61 -11.14 9.99
N ASN A 60 13.47 -11.81 9.87
CA ASN A 60 12.36 -11.79 10.84
C ASN A 60 11.80 -10.40 11.17
N GLY A 61 12.06 -9.39 10.32
CA GLY A 61 11.55 -8.04 10.51
C GLY A 61 10.09 -7.90 10.09
N ASP A 62 9.31 -7.21 10.92
CA ASP A 62 7.95 -6.77 10.62
C ASP A 62 7.91 -5.25 10.43
N PHE A 63 7.57 -4.82 9.22
CA PHE A 63 7.56 -3.41 8.85
C PHE A 63 6.16 -2.96 8.47
N THR A 64 5.67 -1.90 9.11
CA THR A 64 4.41 -1.26 8.73
C THR A 64 4.70 0.07 8.05
N PHE A 65 4.06 0.29 6.89
CA PHE A 65 4.14 1.52 6.13
C PHE A 65 2.74 2.11 5.97
N PHE A 66 2.65 3.42 6.14
CA PHE A 66 1.47 4.20 5.81
C PHE A 66 1.69 4.93 4.49
N VAL A 67 0.70 4.84 3.59
CA VAL A 67 0.71 5.48 2.29
C VAL A 67 -0.46 6.43 2.19
N GLU A 68 -0.17 7.69 1.88
CA GLU A 68 -1.16 8.74 1.64
C GLU A 68 -1.11 9.15 0.16
N ILE A 69 -2.21 8.94 -0.55
CA ILE A 69 -2.33 9.15 -1.98
C ILE A 69 -2.99 10.52 -2.24
N PRO A 70 -2.31 11.44 -2.94
CA PRO A 70 -2.90 12.74 -3.25
C PRO A 70 -4.06 12.59 -4.25
N LYS A 71 -5.03 13.50 -4.17
CA LYS A 71 -6.14 13.58 -5.14
C LYS A 71 -5.68 13.87 -6.58
N THR A 72 -4.41 14.23 -6.77
CA THR A 72 -3.78 14.46 -8.06
C THR A 72 -3.05 13.24 -8.60
N TYR A 73 -3.11 12.09 -7.91
CA TYR A 73 -2.63 10.83 -8.44
C TYR A 73 -3.36 10.49 -9.76
N PRO A 74 -2.65 10.01 -10.81
CA PRO A 74 -1.26 9.54 -10.83
C PRO A 74 -0.21 10.60 -11.17
N PHE A 75 -0.57 11.88 -11.30
CA PHE A 75 0.38 12.93 -11.68
C PHE A 75 1.34 13.31 -10.55
N HIS A 76 0.92 13.13 -9.30
CA HIS A 76 1.78 13.29 -8.12
C HIS A 76 1.87 11.98 -7.36
N ALA A 77 3.08 11.68 -6.87
CA ALA A 77 3.36 10.44 -6.17
C ALA A 77 2.68 10.39 -4.78
N PRO A 78 2.37 9.19 -4.27
CA PRO A 78 1.99 9.00 -2.88
C PRO A 78 3.13 9.37 -1.91
N ILE A 79 2.76 9.79 -0.71
CA ILE A 79 3.70 9.96 0.42
C ILE A 79 3.72 8.65 1.20
N VAL A 80 4.91 8.08 1.42
CA VAL A 80 5.10 6.84 2.17
C VAL A 80 5.85 7.13 3.47
N ARG A 81 5.35 6.60 4.59
CA ARG A 81 6.00 6.71 5.91
C ARG A 81 6.14 5.33 6.52
N CYS A 82 7.35 4.97 6.94
CA CYS A 82 7.55 3.80 7.81
C CYS A 82 7.03 4.14 9.20
N LEU A 83 6.10 3.33 9.71
CA LEU A 83 5.56 3.45 11.06
C LEU A 83 6.37 2.62 12.07
N THR A 84 7.09 1.60 11.60
CA THR A 84 8.02 0.85 12.44
C THR A 84 9.21 1.73 12.80
N ARG A 85 9.41 1.96 14.09
CA ARG A 85 10.65 2.53 14.63
C ARG A 85 11.44 1.40 15.27
N ASN A 86 12.66 1.18 14.78
CA ASN A 86 13.64 0.32 15.42
C ASN A 86 14.43 1.11 16.47
#